data_AF-A0A2P9A7P6-F1
#
_entry.id   AF-A0A2P9A7P6-F1
#
_cell.length_a   1.000
_cell.length_b   1.000
_cell.length_c   1.000
_cell.angle_alpha   90.00
_cell.angle_beta   90.00
_cell.angle_gamma   90.00
#
_symmetry.space_group_name_H-M   'P 1'
#
loop_
_entity.id
_entity.type
_entity.pdbx_description
1 polymer ?
#
loop_
_entity_poly.entity_id
_entity_poly.type
_entity_poly.pdbx_seq_one_letter_code
_entity_poly.pdbx_strand_id
1 'polypeptide(L)'
;MKLLYPKILLFSLLLNILSHNKNKPYITTHTPTTTSRVLIECNIYMPNYDNDPDMNSVRENFHKQTEQRIHEYDKLMIKNRRKFKEKCDKEIQKIILEDKVKKSLAEKVEKGCLKCGCGLGGVAASVGVLGTAVVNVLKKAAMDAAIGTAIAKGLTEGAAMGATRGVAEVIAGLTALNIHKVCTVPLGSFINSTNYTEASLISKIVNMHYNITCKTFGSGVFSNTSNSMCDIIEKWGLREGSSYVKVSSETSILEKVTEVVTRAKPVAEAAVKTATENITKGAIKTNIAEVNATYAIYQNVIIASTVAILDIFIIKFL
;
A
#
# COMPACT_ATOMS: atom_id res chain seq x y z
N MET A 1 23.22 36.89 -34.29
CA MET A 1 23.98 35.71 -34.75
C MET A 1 25.27 36.17 -35.38
N LYS A 2 26.40 35.96 -34.69
CA LYS A 2 27.80 35.87 -35.14
C LYS A 2 28.66 35.94 -33.88
N LEU A 3 29.79 35.23 -33.86
CA LEU A 3 30.77 35.08 -32.76
C LEU A 3 30.81 33.71 -32.01
N LEU A 4 30.52 32.59 -32.68
CA LEU A 4 30.98 31.26 -32.20
C LEU A 4 31.82 30.48 -33.23
N TYR A 5 32.01 31.03 -34.43
CA TYR A 5 32.75 30.37 -35.51
C TYR A 5 34.28 30.29 -35.31
N PRO A 6 35.01 31.26 -34.71
CA PRO A 6 36.47 31.16 -34.62
C PRO A 6 36.95 30.15 -33.56
N LYS A 7 36.10 29.79 -32.57
CA LYS A 7 36.46 28.88 -31.47
C LYS A 7 36.42 27.40 -31.87
N ILE A 8 35.54 27.05 -32.81
CA ILE A 8 35.42 25.68 -33.34
C ILE A 8 36.58 25.38 -34.31
N LEU A 9 36.98 26.36 -35.12
CA LEU A 9 38.05 26.20 -36.11
C LEU A 9 39.44 26.04 -35.47
N LEU A 10 39.69 26.70 -34.33
CA LEU A 10 40.92 26.54 -33.54
C LEU A 10 41.05 25.14 -32.89
N PHE A 11 39.93 24.51 -32.54
CA PHE A 11 39.93 23.17 -31.94
C PHE A 11 40.25 22.07 -32.96
N SER A 12 39.73 22.21 -34.19
CA SER A 12 40.05 21.27 -35.29
C SER A 12 41.51 21.31 -35.72
N LEU A 13 42.16 22.47 -35.64
CA LEU A 13 43.58 22.60 -36.03
C LEU A 13 44.51 21.88 -35.03
N LEU A 14 44.21 21.98 -33.73
CA LEU A 14 44.99 21.29 -32.68
C LEU A 14 44.87 19.76 -32.77
N LEU A 15 43.69 19.24 -33.13
CA LEU A 15 43.45 17.80 -33.29
C LEU A 15 44.19 17.21 -34.51
N ASN A 16 44.31 17.95 -35.61
CA ASN A 16 45.06 17.50 -36.79
C ASN A 16 46.58 17.48 -36.58
N ILE A 17 47.12 18.35 -35.72
CA ILE A 17 48.56 18.34 -35.37
C ILE A 17 48.90 17.13 -34.47
N LEU A 18 47.98 16.72 -33.60
CA LEU A 18 48.18 15.55 -32.72
C LEU A 18 48.12 14.22 -33.48
N SER A 19 47.30 14.14 -34.54
CA SER A 19 47.12 12.91 -35.33
C SER A 19 48.22 12.65 -36.38
N HIS A 20 49.14 13.60 -36.63
CA HIS A 20 50.14 13.48 -37.69
C HIS A 20 51.58 13.68 -37.21
N ASN A 21 51.92 13.09 -36.06
CA ASN A 21 53.32 12.95 -35.66
C ASN A 21 53.87 11.59 -36.13
N LYS A 22 54.73 11.62 -37.16
CA LYS A 22 55.45 10.46 -37.71
C LYS A 22 56.83 10.24 -37.07
N ASN A 23 57.09 10.74 -35.86
CA ASN A 23 58.32 10.42 -35.14
C ASN A 23 58.09 9.21 -34.23
N LYS A 24 58.64 8.05 -34.63
CA LYS A 24 58.77 6.88 -33.77
C LYS A 24 59.62 7.25 -32.54
N PRO A 25 59.10 7.17 -31.31
CA PRO A 25 59.96 7.10 -30.14
C PRO A 25 60.61 5.71 -30.15
N TYR A 26 61.90 5.64 -30.41
CA TYR A 26 62.70 4.47 -30.10
C TYR A 26 62.70 4.34 -28.57
N ILE A 27 61.86 3.44 -28.06
CA ILE A 27 61.92 3.06 -26.65
C ILE A 27 62.84 1.85 -26.61
N THR A 28 64.06 2.09 -26.13
CA THR A 28 65.03 1.06 -25.78
C THR A 28 64.35 0.07 -24.85
N THR A 29 64.11 -1.15 -25.34
CA THR A 29 63.65 -2.27 -24.53
C THR A 29 64.78 -2.64 -23.57
N HIS A 30 64.77 -2.07 -22.36
CA HIS A 30 65.34 -2.77 -21.22
C HIS A 30 64.55 -4.05 -21.07
N THR A 31 65.14 -5.19 -21.39
CA THR A 31 64.63 -6.53 -21.11
C THR A 31 64.49 -6.67 -19.59
N PRO A 32 63.29 -6.54 -19.00
CA PRO A 32 63.07 -7.07 -17.68
C PRO A 32 62.90 -8.56 -17.92
N THR A 33 63.66 -9.41 -17.25
CA THR A 33 63.41 -10.85 -17.22
C THR A 33 61.93 -11.05 -16.92
N THR A 34 61.16 -11.35 -17.97
CA THR A 34 59.71 -11.46 -17.88
C THR A 34 59.50 -12.82 -17.28
N THR A 35 59.49 -12.90 -15.94
CA THR A 35 58.78 -13.98 -15.28
C THR A 35 57.34 -13.78 -15.74
N SER A 36 56.97 -14.55 -16.76
CA SER A 36 55.62 -14.72 -17.24
C SER A 36 54.67 -14.74 -16.03
N ARG A 37 53.99 -13.63 -15.77
CA ARG A 37 52.74 -13.60 -14.99
C ARG A 37 51.58 -13.97 -15.90
N VAL A 38 51.81 -14.89 -16.85
CA VAL A 38 50.74 -15.80 -17.24
C VAL A 38 50.36 -16.48 -15.93
N LEU A 39 49.13 -16.30 -15.49
CA LEU A 39 48.51 -17.26 -14.58
C LEU A 39 48.50 -18.58 -15.36
N ILE A 40 49.64 -19.27 -15.37
CA ILE A 40 49.68 -20.70 -15.57
C ILE A 40 48.67 -21.18 -14.56
N GLU A 41 47.62 -21.87 -15.03
CA GLU A 41 46.83 -22.74 -14.16
C GLU A 41 47.85 -23.60 -13.42
N CYS A 42 48.24 -23.17 -12.22
CA CYS A 42 48.88 -24.06 -11.28
C CYS A 42 47.93 -25.25 -11.27
N ASN A 43 48.41 -26.44 -11.65
CA ASN A 43 47.73 -27.67 -11.28
C ASN A 43 47.64 -27.61 -9.77
N ILE A 44 46.54 -27.04 -9.26
CA ILE A 44 46.23 -27.02 -7.84
C ILE A 44 46.13 -28.49 -7.54
N TYR A 45 47.15 -29.02 -6.87
CA TYR A 45 47.09 -30.35 -6.30
C TYR A 45 45.82 -30.35 -5.47
N MET A 46 44.79 -30.99 -6.01
CA MET A 46 43.45 -31.07 -5.42
C MET A 46 43.42 -32.47 -4.82
N PRO A 47 43.78 -32.61 -3.53
CA PRO A 47 43.91 -33.91 -2.92
C PRO A 47 42.50 -34.52 -2.87
N ASN A 48 42.37 -35.80 -3.21
CA ASN A 48 41.08 -36.46 -3.20
C ASN A 48 40.66 -36.73 -1.75
N TYR A 49 39.97 -35.76 -1.15
CA TYR A 49 39.46 -35.80 0.22
C TYR A 49 38.04 -36.38 0.33
N ASP A 50 37.52 -37.00 -0.73
CA ASP A 50 36.11 -37.44 -0.75
C ASP A 50 35.78 -38.46 0.36
N ASN A 51 36.79 -39.19 0.84
CA ASN A 51 36.68 -40.22 1.87
C ASN A 51 37.36 -39.84 3.21
N ASP A 52 37.84 -38.62 3.36
CA ASP A 52 38.45 -38.17 4.62
C ASP A 52 37.34 -37.91 5.66
N PRO A 53 37.35 -38.59 6.82
CA PRO A 53 36.29 -38.49 7.81
C PRO A 53 36.14 -37.08 8.40
N ASP A 54 37.24 -36.35 8.57
CA ASP A 54 37.23 -34.98 9.09
C ASP A 54 36.64 -34.04 8.05
N MET A 55 37.06 -34.15 6.79
CA MET A 55 36.51 -33.34 5.69
C MET A 55 35.02 -33.65 5.42
N ASN A 56 34.60 -34.90 5.58
CA ASN A 56 33.21 -35.28 5.43
C ASN A 56 32.34 -34.67 6.55
N SER A 57 32.83 -34.65 7.80
CA SER A 57 32.13 -34.01 8.92
C SER A 57 31.97 -32.50 8.73
N VAL A 58 33.02 -31.84 8.21
CA VAL A 58 33.01 -30.41 7.89
C VAL A 58 32.00 -30.14 6.77
N ARG A 59 32.03 -30.93 5.70
CA ARG A 59 31.09 -30.83 4.57
C ARG A 59 29.64 -30.99 5.01
N GLU A 60 29.34 -31.97 5.85
CA GLU A 60 27.98 -32.20 6.35
C GLU A 60 27.48 -31.06 7.24
N ASN A 61 28.34 -30.52 8.10
CA ASN A 61 28.00 -29.37 8.95
C ASN A 61 27.77 -28.10 8.12
N PHE A 62 28.61 -27.85 7.11
CA PHE A 62 28.38 -26.78 6.14
C PHE A 62 27.06 -26.97 5.38
N HIS A 63 26.75 -28.19 4.96
CA HIS A 63 25.50 -28.50 4.25
C HIS A 63 24.29 -28.20 5.14
N LYS A 64 24.25 -28.71 6.37
CA LYS A 64 23.18 -28.46 7.35
C LYS A 64 22.99 -26.96 7.62
N GLN A 65 24.09 -26.22 7.83
CA GLN A 65 24.02 -24.77 8.04
C GLN A 65 23.54 -24.02 6.80
N THR A 66 23.93 -24.49 5.61
CA THR A 66 23.52 -23.89 4.33
C THR A 66 22.05 -24.13 4.06
N GLU A 67 21.55 -25.35 4.26
CA GLU A 67 20.14 -25.70 4.16
C GLU A 67 19.28 -24.85 5.09
N GLN A 68 19.71 -24.69 6.35
CA GLN A 68 18.99 -23.86 7.32
C GLN A 68 18.92 -22.39 6.86
N ARG A 69 20.03 -21.83 6.35
CA ARG A 69 20.08 -20.45 5.83
C ARG A 69 19.20 -20.27 4.59
N ILE A 70 19.17 -21.25 3.69
CA ILE A 70 18.32 -21.22 2.49
C ILE A 70 16.84 -21.20 2.91
N HIS A 71 16.44 -22.08 3.83
CA HIS A 71 15.06 -22.14 4.30
C HIS A 71 14.63 -20.88 5.05
N GLU A 72 15.51 -20.28 5.86
CA GLU A 72 15.25 -19.00 6.51
C GLU A 72 15.14 -17.86 5.48
N TYR A 73 16.05 -17.81 4.52
CA TYR A 73 16.02 -16.84 3.42
C TYR A 73 14.73 -16.94 2.60
N ASP A 74 14.29 -18.14 2.23
CA ASP A 74 13.05 -18.37 1.48
C ASP A 74 11.82 -17.88 2.25
N LYS A 75 11.76 -18.14 3.57
CA LYS A 75 10.69 -17.61 4.42
C LYS A 75 10.67 -16.09 4.44
N LEU A 76 11.83 -15.45 4.57
CA LEU A 76 11.95 -13.99 4.53
C LEU A 76 11.56 -13.44 3.16
N MET A 77 11.97 -14.09 2.08
CA MET A 77 11.64 -13.72 0.70
C MET A 77 10.13 -13.78 0.46
N ILE A 78 9.46 -14.85 0.88
CA ILE A 78 8.00 -14.98 0.77
C ILE A 78 7.30 -13.88 1.58
N LYS A 79 7.73 -13.64 2.83
CA LYS A 79 7.17 -12.60 3.70
C LYS A 79 7.31 -11.20 3.08
N ASN A 80 8.50 -10.88 2.57
CA ASN A 80 8.78 -9.58 1.96
C ASN A 80 7.99 -9.40 0.66
N ARG A 81 7.96 -10.41 -0.22
CA ARG A 81 7.13 -10.38 -1.43
C ARG A 81 5.66 -10.13 -1.12
N ARG A 82 5.10 -10.79 -0.09
CA ARG A 82 3.71 -10.55 0.34
C ARG A 82 3.49 -9.10 0.78
N LYS A 83 4.38 -8.56 1.62
CA LYS A 83 4.33 -7.17 2.08
C LYS A 83 4.37 -6.17 0.92
N PHE A 84 5.27 -6.36 -0.04
CA PHE A 84 5.38 -5.48 -1.20
C PHE A 84 4.18 -5.58 -2.13
N LYS A 85 3.62 -6.79 -2.32
CA LYS A 85 2.39 -6.99 -3.10
C LYS A 85 1.21 -6.25 -2.47
N GLU A 86 0.98 -6.42 -1.16
CA GLU A 86 -0.08 -5.71 -0.44
C GLU A 86 0.10 -4.18 -0.48
N LYS A 87 1.34 -3.69 -0.40
CA LYS A 87 1.64 -2.26 -0.55
C LYS A 87 1.32 -1.76 -1.97
N CYS A 88 1.75 -2.49 -2.99
CA CYS A 88 1.52 -2.15 -4.39
C CYS A 88 0.02 -2.16 -4.73
N ASP A 89 -0.71 -3.19 -4.31
CA ASP A 89 -2.16 -3.29 -4.54
C ASP A 89 -2.91 -2.10 -3.89
N LYS A 90 -2.51 -1.68 -2.68
CA LYS A 90 -3.06 -0.48 -2.04
C LYS A 90 -2.75 0.80 -2.81
N GLU A 91 -1.51 0.98 -3.27
CA GLU A 91 -1.12 2.15 -4.07
C GLU A 91 -1.82 2.18 -5.42
N ILE A 92 -1.98 1.04 -6.10
CA ILE A 92 -2.73 0.92 -7.36
C ILE A 92 -4.20 1.28 -7.15
N GLN A 93 -4.87 0.74 -6.11
CA GLN A 93 -6.26 1.10 -5.82
C GLN A 93 -6.40 2.60 -5.55
N LYS A 94 -5.43 3.22 -4.85
CA LYS A 94 -5.39 4.66 -4.63
C LYS A 94 -5.27 5.43 -5.94
N ILE A 95 -4.36 5.03 -6.84
CA ILE A 95 -4.16 5.68 -8.15
C ILE A 95 -5.42 5.55 -9.02
N ILE A 96 -6.03 4.36 -9.10
CA ILE A 96 -7.26 4.14 -9.86
C ILE A 96 -8.40 5.02 -9.34
N LEU A 97 -8.53 5.11 -8.01
CA LEU A 97 -9.53 5.95 -7.36
C LEU A 97 -9.29 7.43 -7.68
N GLU A 98 -8.05 7.90 -7.54
CA GLU A 98 -7.65 9.26 -7.87
C GLU A 98 -7.93 9.61 -9.34
N ASP A 99 -7.58 8.74 -10.27
CA ASP A 99 -7.79 8.95 -11.70
C ASP A 99 -9.28 9.02 -12.05
N LYS A 100 -10.07 8.05 -11.55
CA LYS A 100 -11.53 8.01 -11.78
C LYS A 100 -12.23 9.25 -11.23
N VAL A 101 -11.80 9.73 -10.06
CA VAL A 101 -12.31 10.96 -9.45
C VAL A 101 -11.90 12.19 -10.27
N LYS A 102 -10.59 12.35 -10.57
CA LYS A 102 -10.07 13.48 -11.36
C LYS A 102 -10.76 13.58 -12.71
N LYS A 103 -10.97 12.46 -13.40
CA LYS A 103 -11.65 12.40 -14.71
C LYS A 103 -13.12 12.85 -14.61
N SER A 104 -13.85 12.38 -13.61
CA SER A 104 -15.24 12.80 -13.38
C SER A 104 -15.37 14.29 -13.02
N LEU A 105 -14.32 14.87 -12.43
CA LEU A 105 -14.28 16.26 -12.05
C LEU A 105 -13.92 17.18 -13.22
N ALA A 106 -12.90 16.81 -14.00
CA ALA A 106 -12.51 17.52 -15.21
C ALA A 106 -13.71 17.70 -16.15
N GLU A 107 -14.50 16.65 -16.34
CA GLU A 107 -15.70 16.70 -17.17
C GLU A 107 -16.76 17.69 -16.64
N LYS A 108 -16.89 17.84 -15.30
CA LYS A 108 -17.83 18.79 -14.69
C LYS A 108 -17.33 20.23 -14.71
N VAL A 109 -16.03 20.44 -14.50
CA VAL A 109 -15.40 21.76 -14.52
C VAL A 109 -15.36 22.30 -15.95
N GLU A 110 -15.05 21.48 -16.94
CA GLU A 110 -15.03 21.86 -18.35
C GLU A 110 -16.43 22.26 -18.84
N LYS A 111 -17.47 21.47 -18.51
CA LYS A 111 -18.88 21.83 -18.76
C LYS A 111 -19.32 23.12 -18.06
N GLY A 112 -18.75 23.44 -16.89
CA GLY A 112 -19.01 24.66 -16.15
C GLY A 112 -18.26 25.89 -16.70
N CYS A 113 -17.01 25.71 -17.13
CA CYS A 113 -16.13 26.78 -17.61
C CYS A 113 -16.48 27.21 -19.04
N LEU A 114 -16.88 26.28 -19.92
CA LEU A 114 -17.38 26.59 -21.26
C LEU A 114 -18.63 27.49 -21.25
N LYS A 115 -19.38 27.57 -20.14
CA LYS A 115 -20.50 28.49 -20.00
C LYS A 115 -20.10 29.94 -19.67
N CYS A 116 -18.87 30.18 -19.18
CA CYS A 116 -18.41 31.51 -18.75
C CYS A 116 -17.40 32.17 -19.73
N GLY A 117 -16.81 31.42 -20.67
CA GLY A 117 -15.70 31.90 -21.51
C GLY A 117 -16.08 32.70 -22.76
N CYS A 118 -17.37 32.88 -23.09
CA CYS A 118 -17.79 33.45 -24.37
C CYS A 118 -18.29 34.92 -24.32
N GLY A 119 -17.83 35.75 -23.39
CA GLY A 119 -18.17 37.17 -23.40
C GLY A 119 -17.09 38.06 -22.82
N LEU A 120 -16.64 39.04 -23.61
CA LEU A 120 -15.79 40.20 -23.29
C LEU A 120 -14.42 40.20 -23.99
N GLY A 121 -14.44 40.61 -25.25
CA GLY A 121 -13.30 41.26 -25.89
C GLY A 121 -13.22 42.74 -25.49
N GLY A 122 -12.00 43.24 -25.26
CA GLY A 122 -11.74 44.69 -25.16
C GLY A 122 -10.76 45.10 -24.05
N VAL A 123 -9.46 45.13 -24.37
CA VAL A 123 -8.39 46.10 -24.00
C VAL A 123 -8.15 46.51 -22.52
N ALA A 124 -8.99 46.20 -21.52
CA ALA A 124 -8.69 46.39 -20.09
C ALA A 124 -7.78 45.28 -19.48
N ALA A 125 -7.10 44.53 -20.34
CA ALA A 125 -6.58 43.19 -20.05
C ALA A 125 -5.27 43.15 -19.23
N SER A 126 -4.60 44.24 -18.90
CA SER A 126 -3.27 44.14 -18.27
C SER A 126 -3.29 44.03 -16.73
N VAL A 127 -4.24 44.67 -16.03
CA VAL A 127 -4.33 44.62 -14.56
C VAL A 127 -5.31 43.54 -14.08
N GLY A 128 -6.41 43.30 -14.82
CA GLY A 128 -7.37 42.23 -14.52
C GLY A 128 -6.84 40.82 -14.84
N VAL A 129 -5.98 40.65 -15.85
CA VAL A 129 -5.44 39.33 -16.24
C VAL A 129 -4.39 38.82 -15.27
N LEU A 130 -3.57 39.70 -14.68
CA LEU A 130 -2.59 39.28 -13.67
C LEU A 130 -3.28 38.88 -12.35
N GLY A 131 -4.30 39.62 -11.91
CA GLY A 131 -5.09 39.28 -10.73
C GLY A 131 -5.86 37.96 -10.92
N THR A 132 -6.53 37.76 -12.05
CA THR A 132 -7.27 36.53 -12.34
C THR A 132 -6.35 35.31 -12.50
N ALA A 133 -5.16 35.47 -13.08
CA ALA A 133 -4.17 34.39 -13.17
C ALA A 133 -3.72 33.89 -11.79
N VAL A 134 -3.39 34.80 -10.86
CA VAL A 134 -3.00 34.44 -9.49
C VAL A 134 -4.16 33.75 -8.75
N VAL A 135 -5.38 34.27 -8.88
CA VAL A 135 -6.57 33.73 -8.21
C VAL A 135 -6.95 32.35 -8.77
N ASN A 136 -6.71 32.09 -10.05
CA ASN A 136 -6.89 30.75 -10.65
C ASN A 136 -5.86 29.74 -10.16
N VAL A 137 -4.60 30.13 -9.96
CA VAL A 137 -3.57 29.28 -9.36
C VAL A 137 -3.93 28.95 -7.91
N LEU A 138 -4.39 29.94 -7.13
CA LEU A 138 -4.87 29.73 -5.75
C LEU A 138 -6.08 28.82 -5.68
N LYS A 139 -7.06 28.99 -6.58
CA LYS A 139 -8.24 28.10 -6.69
C LYS A 139 -7.82 26.66 -6.97
N LYS A 140 -6.86 26.45 -7.87
CA LYS A 140 -6.33 25.13 -8.19
C LYS A 140 -5.65 24.50 -6.97
N ALA A 141 -4.78 25.24 -6.28
CA ALA A 141 -4.14 24.77 -5.06
C ALA A 141 -5.14 24.43 -3.95
N ALA A 142 -6.19 25.25 -3.79
CA ALA A 142 -7.27 24.99 -2.84
C ALA A 142 -8.08 23.74 -3.20
N MET A 143 -8.36 23.49 -4.48
CA MET A 143 -9.00 22.27 -4.94
C MET A 143 -8.13 21.03 -4.72
N ASP A 144 -6.83 21.12 -5.00
CA ASP A 144 -5.89 20.02 -4.75
C ASP A 144 -5.81 19.66 -3.26
N ALA A 145 -5.76 20.67 -2.38
CA ALA A 145 -5.82 20.49 -0.94
C ALA A 145 -7.16 19.87 -0.49
N ALA A 146 -8.29 20.36 -1.00
CA ALA A 146 -9.63 19.84 -0.74
C ALA A 146 -9.82 18.39 -1.19
N ILE A 147 -9.20 17.98 -2.29
CA ILE A 147 -9.19 16.59 -2.75
C ILE A 147 -8.32 15.74 -1.82
N GLY A 148 -7.15 16.24 -1.44
CA GLY A 148 -6.26 15.57 -0.48
C GLY A 148 -6.94 15.27 0.85
N THR A 149 -7.67 16.24 1.43
CA THR A 149 -8.43 16.05 2.68
C THR A 149 -9.58 15.07 2.51
N ALA A 150 -10.28 15.10 1.38
CA ALA A 150 -11.37 14.17 1.10
C ALA A 150 -10.89 12.71 0.93
N ILE A 151 -9.74 12.51 0.30
CA ILE A 151 -9.10 11.18 0.20
C ILE A 151 -8.68 10.69 1.57
N ALA A 152 -8.04 11.55 2.38
CA ALA A 152 -7.62 11.20 3.74
C ALA A 152 -8.83 10.77 4.58
N LYS A 153 -9.94 11.53 4.53
CA LYS A 153 -11.20 11.21 5.19
C LYS A 153 -11.80 9.88 4.68
N GLY A 154 -11.81 9.67 3.37
CA GLY A 154 -12.32 8.43 2.78
C GLY A 154 -11.53 7.21 3.23
N LEU A 155 -10.21 7.31 3.34
CA LEU A 155 -9.35 6.21 3.81
C LEU A 155 -9.57 5.90 5.30
N THR A 156 -9.68 6.92 6.15
CA THR A 156 -9.85 6.72 7.60
C THR A 156 -11.24 6.15 7.93
N GLU A 157 -12.30 6.76 7.41
CA GLU A 157 -13.67 6.30 7.64
C GLU A 157 -13.97 4.99 6.90
N GLY A 158 -13.39 4.81 5.71
CA GLY A 158 -13.47 3.55 4.96
C GLY A 158 -12.85 2.38 5.72
N ALA A 159 -11.67 2.58 6.33
CA ALA A 159 -11.04 1.57 7.19
C ALA A 159 -11.90 1.24 8.42
N ALA A 160 -12.49 2.24 9.07
CA ALA A 160 -13.35 2.05 10.23
C ALA A 160 -14.62 1.24 9.89
N MET A 161 -15.27 1.55 8.76
CA MET A 161 -16.43 0.78 8.29
C MET A 161 -16.06 -0.64 7.90
N GLY A 162 -14.92 -0.83 7.24
CA GLY A 162 -14.43 -2.17 6.90
C GLY A 162 -14.17 -3.02 8.13
N ALA A 163 -13.53 -2.46 9.17
CA ALA A 163 -13.31 -3.17 10.43
C ALA A 163 -14.64 -3.50 11.14
N THR A 164 -15.58 -2.56 11.16
CA THR A 164 -16.93 -2.78 11.73
C THR A 164 -17.65 -3.93 11.02
N ARG A 165 -17.57 -3.96 9.68
CA ARG A 165 -18.17 -5.04 8.88
C ARG A 165 -17.47 -6.38 9.10
N GLY A 166 -16.14 -6.38 9.17
CA GLY A 166 -15.33 -7.57 9.45
C GLY A 166 -15.65 -8.18 10.81
N VAL A 167 -15.77 -7.36 11.87
CA VAL A 167 -16.20 -7.80 13.21
C VAL A 167 -17.58 -8.45 13.14
N ALA A 168 -18.55 -7.80 12.49
CA ALA A 168 -19.90 -8.34 12.36
C ALA A 168 -19.92 -9.70 11.63
N GLU A 169 -19.12 -9.86 10.58
CA GLU A 169 -19.01 -11.11 9.82
C GLU A 169 -18.39 -12.25 10.64
N VAL A 170 -17.34 -11.95 11.42
CA VAL A 170 -16.74 -12.93 12.33
C VAL A 170 -17.74 -13.37 13.40
N ILE A 171 -18.43 -12.42 14.04
CA ILE A 171 -19.46 -12.73 15.04
C ILE A 171 -20.57 -13.58 14.44
N ALA A 172 -21.05 -13.25 13.23
CA ALA A 172 -22.06 -14.02 12.52
C ALA A 172 -21.58 -15.44 12.22
N GLY A 173 -20.35 -15.61 11.73
CA GLY A 173 -19.76 -16.92 11.45
C GLY A 173 -19.62 -17.80 12.69
N LEU A 174 -19.14 -17.24 13.80
CA LEU A 174 -19.07 -17.96 15.08
C LEU A 174 -20.46 -18.29 15.64
N THR A 175 -21.43 -17.41 15.42
CA THR A 175 -22.83 -17.66 15.82
C THR A 175 -23.44 -18.79 15.01
N ALA A 176 -23.18 -18.88 13.70
CA ALA A 176 -23.61 -19.97 12.84
C ALA A 176 -23.00 -21.32 13.26
N LEU A 177 -21.78 -21.30 13.79
CA LEU A 177 -21.14 -22.46 14.41
C LEU A 177 -21.67 -22.76 15.82
N ASN A 178 -22.67 -22.02 16.33
CA ASN A 178 -23.21 -22.13 17.69
C ASN A 178 -22.18 -21.92 18.82
N ILE A 179 -21.02 -21.31 18.54
CA ILE A 179 -19.96 -21.07 19.54
C ILE A 179 -20.44 -20.14 20.66
N HIS A 180 -21.37 -19.24 20.37
CA HIS A 180 -22.00 -18.37 21.37
C HIS A 180 -22.66 -19.14 22.53
N LYS A 181 -23.08 -20.40 22.33
CA LYS A 181 -23.67 -21.24 23.39
C LYS A 181 -22.65 -21.73 24.42
N VAL A 182 -21.38 -21.73 24.05
CA VAL A 182 -20.28 -22.15 24.93
C VAL A 182 -19.66 -20.96 25.66
N CYS A 183 -19.83 -19.76 25.13
CA CYS A 183 -19.39 -18.52 25.73
C CYS A 183 -20.37 -18.06 26.81
N THR A 184 -19.85 -17.73 27.99
CA THR A 184 -20.65 -17.14 29.10
C THR A 184 -20.94 -15.66 28.88
N VAL A 185 -20.22 -15.03 27.95
CA VAL A 185 -20.35 -13.63 27.58
C VAL A 185 -20.64 -13.49 26.08
N PRO A 186 -21.30 -12.40 25.65
CA PRO A 186 -21.53 -12.14 24.23
C PRO A 186 -20.21 -12.06 23.44
N LEU A 187 -20.19 -12.60 22.22
CA LEU A 187 -18.99 -12.60 21.36
C LEU A 187 -18.43 -11.19 21.11
N GLY A 188 -19.29 -10.17 21.06
CA GLY A 188 -18.89 -8.77 20.89
C GLY A 188 -18.11 -8.15 22.06
N SER A 189 -18.04 -8.82 23.23
CA SER A 189 -17.25 -8.31 24.36
C SER A 189 -15.74 -8.50 24.15
N PHE A 190 -15.35 -9.51 23.36
CA PHE A 190 -13.95 -9.85 23.14
C PHE A 190 -13.51 -9.81 21.67
N ILE A 191 -14.44 -9.65 20.72
CA ILE A 191 -14.14 -9.45 19.30
C ILE A 191 -14.37 -7.97 18.94
N ASN A 192 -13.33 -7.31 18.45
CA ASN A 192 -13.35 -5.89 18.11
C ASN A 192 -12.56 -5.59 16.83
N SER A 193 -12.52 -4.33 16.43
CA SER A 193 -11.89 -3.87 15.19
C SER A 193 -10.38 -4.13 15.11
N THR A 194 -9.70 -4.39 16.22
CA THR A 194 -8.25 -4.62 16.25
C THR A 194 -7.88 -6.10 16.27
N ASN A 195 -8.74 -6.96 16.79
CA ASN A 195 -8.43 -8.38 17.00
C ASN A 195 -9.25 -9.35 16.14
N TYR A 196 -10.26 -8.90 15.38
CA TYR A 196 -11.10 -9.80 14.57
C TYR A 196 -10.33 -10.58 13.50
N THR A 197 -9.13 -10.11 13.11
CA THR A 197 -8.23 -10.81 12.18
C THR A 197 -7.32 -11.82 12.86
N GLU A 198 -7.22 -11.80 14.19
CA GLU A 198 -6.33 -12.62 14.99
C GLU A 198 -7.03 -13.92 15.41
N ALA A 199 -7.12 -14.87 14.47
CA ALA A 199 -7.78 -16.16 14.70
C ALA A 199 -7.24 -16.89 15.93
N SER A 200 -5.94 -16.78 16.24
CA SER A 200 -5.31 -17.40 17.41
C SER A 200 -5.80 -16.81 18.74
N LEU A 201 -6.05 -15.50 18.80
CA LEU A 201 -6.55 -14.88 20.02
C LEU A 201 -8.01 -15.27 20.26
N ILE A 202 -8.82 -15.20 19.20
CA ILE A 202 -10.23 -15.59 19.26
C ILE A 202 -10.35 -17.07 19.64
N SER A 203 -9.55 -17.96 19.04
CA SER A 203 -9.60 -19.39 19.35
C SER A 203 -9.21 -19.70 20.79
N LYS A 204 -8.21 -19.03 21.35
CA LYS A 204 -7.81 -19.18 22.76
C LYS A 204 -8.94 -18.79 23.71
N ILE A 205 -9.60 -17.67 23.44
CA ILE A 205 -10.74 -17.20 24.27
C ILE A 205 -11.90 -18.18 24.18
N VAL A 206 -12.23 -18.67 22.98
CA VAL A 206 -13.28 -19.69 22.79
C VAL A 206 -12.92 -20.99 23.50
N ASN A 207 -11.67 -21.45 23.40
CA ASN A 207 -11.19 -22.67 24.07
C ASN A 207 -11.24 -22.56 25.61
N MET A 208 -10.96 -21.37 26.15
CA MET A 208 -11.10 -21.10 27.59
C MET A 208 -12.55 -21.26 28.04
N HIS A 209 -13.49 -20.63 27.33
CA HIS A 209 -14.93 -20.75 27.63
C HIS A 209 -15.43 -22.18 27.43
N TYR A 210 -14.94 -22.87 26.40
CA TYR A 210 -15.21 -24.30 26.19
C TYR A 210 -14.77 -25.15 27.39
N ASN A 211 -13.55 -24.96 27.89
CA ASN A 211 -13.10 -25.70 29.08
C ASN A 211 -13.96 -25.37 30.31
N ILE A 212 -14.36 -24.10 30.48
CA ILE A 212 -15.19 -23.70 31.63
C ILE A 212 -16.57 -24.35 31.56
N THR A 213 -17.26 -24.15 30.43
CA THR A 213 -18.66 -24.55 30.23
C THR A 213 -18.81 -26.06 30.06
N CYS A 214 -17.89 -26.71 29.33
CA CYS A 214 -18.00 -28.13 28.97
C CYS A 214 -17.25 -29.06 29.91
N LYS A 215 -16.17 -28.63 30.59
CA LYS A 215 -15.35 -29.52 31.44
C LYS A 215 -15.47 -29.25 32.93
N THR A 216 -15.55 -27.99 33.37
CA THR A 216 -15.60 -27.68 34.82
C THR A 216 -17.02 -27.63 35.39
N PHE A 217 -18.00 -27.06 34.69
CA PHE A 217 -19.39 -27.01 35.17
C PHE A 217 -20.23 -28.26 34.81
N GLY A 218 -19.68 -29.19 34.01
CA GLY A 218 -20.37 -30.41 33.59
C GLY A 218 -20.41 -31.55 34.62
N SER A 219 -19.65 -31.46 35.72
CA SER A 219 -19.47 -32.55 36.70
C SER A 219 -20.16 -32.34 38.05
N GLY A 220 -21.09 -31.38 38.16
CA GLY A 220 -21.80 -31.09 39.41
C GLY A 220 -23.27 -31.47 39.37
N VAL A 221 -23.59 -32.75 39.65
CA VAL A 221 -24.83 -33.33 40.25
C VAL A 221 -26.23 -32.93 39.69
N PHE A 222 -26.39 -31.93 38.83
CA PHE A 222 -27.67 -31.52 38.21
C PHE A 222 -27.53 -30.95 36.78
N SER A 223 -26.54 -31.40 35.98
CA SER A 223 -26.43 -31.00 34.57
C SER A 223 -27.22 -31.97 33.67
N ASN A 224 -28.51 -31.68 33.51
CA ASN A 224 -29.29 -32.19 32.39
C ASN A 224 -28.65 -31.76 31.06
N THR A 225 -28.57 -32.71 30.13
CA THR A 225 -28.12 -32.61 28.74
C THR A 225 -26.67 -32.22 28.53
N SER A 226 -25.93 -33.06 27.79
CA SER A 226 -24.76 -32.57 27.08
C SER A 226 -25.16 -31.28 26.37
N ASN A 227 -24.47 -30.18 26.66
CA ASN A 227 -24.62 -28.99 25.85
C ASN A 227 -24.27 -29.44 24.44
N SER A 228 -25.26 -29.43 23.53
CA SER A 228 -25.11 -30.02 22.19
C SER A 228 -23.85 -29.53 21.48
N MET A 229 -23.41 -28.32 21.84
CA MET A 229 -22.19 -27.70 21.32
C MET A 229 -20.89 -28.30 21.87
N CYS A 230 -20.84 -28.75 23.12
CA CYS A 230 -19.68 -29.46 23.67
C CYS A 230 -19.41 -30.74 22.87
N ASP A 231 -20.47 -31.52 22.59
CA ASP A 231 -20.39 -32.73 21.77
C ASP A 231 -19.99 -32.42 20.32
N ILE A 232 -20.50 -31.31 19.75
CA ILE A 232 -20.13 -30.87 18.40
C ILE A 232 -18.63 -30.49 18.35
N ILE A 233 -18.11 -29.77 19.35
CA ILE A 233 -16.70 -29.40 19.40
C ILE A 233 -15.81 -30.64 19.54
N GLU A 234 -16.21 -31.62 20.34
CA GLU A 234 -15.48 -32.90 20.41
C GLU A 234 -15.48 -33.64 19.08
N LYS A 235 -16.61 -33.62 18.35
CA LYS A 235 -16.73 -34.20 17.02
C LYS A 235 -15.86 -33.50 15.97
N TRP A 236 -15.61 -32.19 16.10
CA TRP A 236 -14.67 -31.49 15.22
C TRP A 236 -13.22 -32.02 15.31
N GLY A 237 -12.88 -32.72 16.40
CA GLY A 237 -11.58 -33.36 16.59
C GLY A 237 -11.44 -34.72 15.92
N LEU A 238 -12.51 -35.28 15.37
CA LEU A 238 -12.50 -36.59 14.72
C LEU A 238 -12.14 -36.42 13.25
N ARG A 239 -10.99 -36.94 12.83
CA ARG A 239 -10.64 -37.10 11.41
C ARG A 239 -10.86 -38.55 10.97
N GLU A 240 -11.39 -38.72 9.75
CA GLU A 240 -11.45 -40.03 9.10
C GLU A 240 -10.04 -40.49 8.69
N GLY A 241 -9.72 -41.74 9.03
CA GLY A 241 -8.45 -42.43 8.76
C GLY A 241 -8.60 -43.93 9.03
N SER A 242 -7.55 -44.72 8.77
CA SER A 242 -7.54 -46.17 9.07
C SER A 242 -7.70 -46.48 10.58
N SER A 243 -7.40 -45.50 11.42
CA SER A 243 -7.78 -45.40 12.83
C SER A 243 -8.25 -43.97 13.11
N TYR A 244 -9.22 -43.79 14.03
CA TYR A 244 -9.67 -42.45 14.43
C TYR A 244 -8.55 -41.71 15.17
N VAL A 245 -7.97 -40.68 14.54
CA VAL A 245 -7.03 -39.77 15.21
C VAL A 245 -7.84 -38.68 15.89
N LYS A 246 -7.86 -38.69 17.23
CA LYS A 246 -8.49 -37.64 18.04
C LYS A 246 -7.56 -36.43 18.13
N VAL A 247 -7.88 -35.39 17.36
CA VAL A 247 -7.22 -34.08 17.45
C VAL A 247 -7.72 -33.36 18.71
N SER A 248 -6.84 -32.56 19.34
CA SER A 248 -7.24 -31.78 20.51
C SER A 248 -8.35 -30.78 20.15
N SER A 249 -9.32 -30.60 21.05
CA SER A 249 -10.41 -29.64 20.86
C SER A 249 -9.89 -28.21 20.60
N GLU A 250 -8.75 -27.84 21.17
CA GLU A 250 -8.08 -26.55 20.92
C GLU A 250 -7.70 -26.37 19.45
N THR A 251 -7.14 -27.41 18.83
CA THR A 251 -6.72 -27.35 17.41
C THR A 251 -7.94 -27.28 16.51
N SER A 252 -8.99 -28.06 16.80
CA SER A 252 -10.24 -28.03 16.01
C SER A 252 -10.97 -26.69 16.12
N ILE A 253 -11.00 -26.08 17.31
CA ILE A 253 -11.53 -24.73 17.50
C ILE A 253 -10.70 -23.73 16.70
N LEU A 254 -9.37 -23.82 16.73
CA LEU A 254 -8.49 -22.95 15.95
C LEU A 254 -8.76 -23.08 14.45
N GLU A 255 -8.89 -24.30 13.92
CA GLU A 255 -9.18 -24.53 12.49
C GLU A 255 -10.50 -23.85 12.09
N LYS A 256 -11.57 -24.05 12.86
CA LYS A 256 -12.89 -23.47 12.55
C LYS A 256 -12.93 -21.95 12.70
N VAL A 257 -12.29 -21.41 13.73
CA VAL A 257 -12.16 -19.95 13.90
C VAL A 257 -11.35 -19.35 12.74
N THR A 258 -10.28 -20.03 12.31
CA THR A 258 -9.47 -19.59 11.16
C THR A 258 -10.29 -19.58 9.86
N GLU A 259 -11.14 -20.58 9.65
CA GLU A 259 -12.08 -20.63 8.52
C GLU A 259 -13.04 -19.41 8.53
N VAL A 260 -13.57 -19.04 9.69
CA VAL A 260 -14.46 -17.88 9.83
C VAL A 260 -13.71 -16.57 9.56
N VAL A 261 -12.53 -16.39 10.15
CA VAL A 261 -11.72 -15.17 9.97
C VAL A 261 -11.26 -15.01 8.52
N THR A 262 -10.85 -16.10 7.86
CA THR A 262 -10.44 -16.06 6.45
C THR A 262 -11.59 -15.70 5.52
N ARG A 263 -12.83 -16.12 5.84
CA ARG A 263 -14.04 -15.72 5.10
C ARG A 263 -14.42 -14.25 5.34
N ALA A 264 -14.23 -13.75 6.55
CA ALA A 264 -14.54 -12.36 6.91
C ALA A 264 -13.59 -11.34 6.25
N LYS A 265 -12.33 -11.73 6.00
CA LYS A 265 -11.30 -10.86 5.41
C LYS A 265 -11.71 -10.21 4.06
N PRO A 266 -12.11 -10.96 3.02
CA PRO A 266 -12.53 -10.34 1.75
C PRO A 266 -13.79 -9.48 1.89
N VAL A 267 -14.70 -9.80 2.82
CA VAL A 267 -15.89 -8.99 3.09
C VAL A 267 -15.51 -7.64 3.70
N ALA A 268 -14.58 -7.63 4.65
CA ALA A 268 -14.03 -6.41 5.24
C ALA A 268 -13.32 -5.56 4.19
N GLU A 269 -12.47 -6.16 3.34
CA GLU A 269 -11.74 -5.47 2.27
C GLU A 269 -12.69 -4.84 1.22
N ALA A 270 -13.73 -5.57 0.81
CA ALA A 270 -14.75 -5.05 -0.11
C ALA A 270 -15.53 -3.88 0.50
N ALA A 271 -15.84 -3.95 1.80
CA ALA A 271 -16.49 -2.87 2.53
C ALA A 271 -15.59 -1.63 2.64
N VAL A 272 -14.28 -1.79 2.92
CA VAL A 272 -13.31 -0.67 2.91
C VAL A 272 -13.34 0.02 1.55
N LYS A 273 -13.24 -0.74 0.45
CA LYS A 273 -13.20 -0.18 -0.90
C LYS A 273 -14.46 0.62 -1.21
N THR A 274 -15.63 0.02 -0.96
CA THR A 274 -16.93 0.65 -1.24
C THR A 274 -17.15 1.91 -0.40
N ALA A 275 -16.83 1.83 0.89
CA ALA A 275 -16.95 2.96 1.81
C ALA A 275 -16.00 4.10 1.42
N THR A 276 -14.73 3.78 1.16
CA THR A 276 -13.72 4.76 0.73
C THR A 276 -14.18 5.49 -0.53
N GLU A 277 -14.67 4.76 -1.53
CA GLU A 277 -15.21 5.34 -2.76
C GLU A 277 -16.37 6.31 -2.50
N ASN A 278 -17.36 5.90 -1.71
CA ASN A 278 -18.56 6.68 -1.48
C ASN A 278 -18.28 7.93 -0.63
N ILE A 279 -17.50 7.79 0.45
CA ILE A 279 -17.10 8.90 1.32
C ILE A 279 -16.25 9.89 0.55
N THR A 280 -15.24 9.43 -0.20
CA THR A 280 -14.37 10.32 -0.97
C THR A 280 -15.18 11.10 -2.00
N LYS A 281 -16.09 10.43 -2.74
CA LYS A 281 -16.99 11.12 -3.69
C LYS A 281 -17.86 12.19 -3.01
N GLY A 282 -18.43 11.87 -1.85
CA GLY A 282 -19.26 12.81 -1.07
C GLY A 282 -18.47 14.00 -0.52
N ALA A 283 -17.30 13.73 0.06
CA ALA A 283 -16.41 14.75 0.62
C ALA A 283 -15.85 15.68 -0.45
N ILE A 284 -15.43 15.15 -1.61
CA ILE A 284 -14.97 15.97 -2.74
C ILE A 284 -16.09 16.89 -3.24
N LYS A 285 -17.31 16.36 -3.39
CA LYS A 285 -18.48 17.17 -3.80
C LYS A 285 -18.69 18.35 -2.84
N THR A 286 -18.55 18.11 -1.53
CA THR A 286 -18.74 19.12 -0.49
C THR A 286 -17.61 20.15 -0.50
N ASN A 287 -16.36 19.69 -0.44
CA ASN A 287 -15.20 20.59 -0.36
C ASN A 287 -15.07 21.46 -1.62
N ILE A 288 -15.42 20.93 -2.80
CA ILE A 288 -15.38 21.71 -4.05
C ILE A 288 -16.50 22.76 -4.09
N ALA A 289 -17.68 22.44 -3.57
CA ALA A 289 -18.76 23.43 -3.44
C ALA A 289 -18.31 24.59 -2.54
N GLU A 290 -17.63 24.29 -1.44
CA GLU A 290 -17.08 25.29 -0.52
C GLU A 290 -15.98 26.14 -1.16
N VAL A 291 -15.02 25.53 -1.86
CA VAL A 291 -13.97 26.26 -2.60
C VAL A 291 -14.59 27.16 -3.68
N ASN A 292 -15.59 26.67 -4.42
CA ASN A 292 -16.27 27.48 -5.43
C ASN A 292 -17.08 28.64 -4.83
N ALA A 293 -17.77 28.42 -3.71
CA ALA A 293 -18.50 29.47 -3.00
C ALA A 293 -17.55 30.56 -2.49
N THR A 294 -16.42 30.16 -1.90
CA THR A 294 -15.38 31.07 -1.42
C THR A 294 -14.77 31.89 -2.57
N TYR A 295 -14.47 31.23 -3.69
CA TYR A 295 -13.94 31.89 -4.88
C TYR A 295 -14.93 32.87 -5.52
N ALA A 296 -16.22 32.54 -5.53
CA ALA A 296 -17.25 33.45 -6.05
C ALA A 296 -17.29 34.77 -5.26
N ILE A 297 -17.11 34.71 -3.94
CA ILE A 297 -16.99 35.90 -3.09
C ILE A 297 -15.77 36.73 -3.51
N TYR A 298 -14.59 36.12 -3.66
CA TYR A 298 -13.38 36.83 -4.09
C TYR A 298 -13.51 37.48 -5.48
N GLN A 299 -14.11 36.78 -6.44
CA GLN A 299 -14.37 37.33 -7.78
C GLN A 299 -15.28 38.57 -7.72
N ASN A 300 -16.36 38.51 -6.94
CA ASN A 300 -17.26 39.65 -6.79
C ASN A 300 -16.55 40.88 -6.19
N VAL A 301 -15.67 40.68 -5.21
CA VAL A 301 -14.88 41.76 -4.59
C VAL A 301 -13.89 42.38 -5.60
N ILE A 302 -13.23 41.56 -6.42
CA ILE A 302 -12.31 42.02 -7.46
C ILE A 302 -13.07 42.85 -8.51
N ILE A 303 -14.22 42.36 -8.99
CA ILE A 303 -15.07 43.04 -9.97
C ILE A 303 -15.53 44.40 -9.43
N ALA A 304 -16.06 44.43 -8.20
CA ALA A 304 -16.49 45.67 -7.56
C ALA A 304 -15.35 46.69 -7.44
N SER A 305 -14.14 46.23 -7.11
CA SER A 305 -12.95 47.08 -7.02
C SER A 305 -12.54 47.66 -8.38
N THR A 306 -12.57 46.85 -9.45
CA THR A 306 -12.27 47.33 -10.80
C THR A 306 -13.30 48.31 -11.34
N VAL A 307 -14.58 48.11 -11.04
CA VAL A 307 -15.66 49.04 -11.42
C VAL A 307 -15.46 50.39 -10.72
N ALA A 308 -15.22 50.37 -9.40
CA ALA A 308 -14.97 51.60 -8.63
C ALA A 308 -13.75 52.39 -9.14
N ILE A 309 -12.66 51.70 -9.55
CA ILE A 309 -11.50 52.36 -10.15
C ILE A 309 -11.86 52.98 -11.51
N LEU A 310 -12.64 52.28 -12.34
CA LEU A 310 -13.09 52.78 -13.63
C LEU A 310 -13.94 54.05 -13.49
N ASP A 311 -14.87 54.05 -12.53
CA ASP A 311 -15.74 55.20 -12.25
C ASP A 311 -14.94 56.43 -11.82
N ILE A 312 -13.94 56.25 -10.94
CA ILE A 312 -13.02 57.35 -10.54
C ILE A 312 -12.26 57.90 -11.74
N PHE A 313 -11.79 57.05 -12.65
CA PHE A 313 -11.09 57.47 -13.85
C PHE A 313 -11.99 58.27 -14.80
N ILE A 314 -13.24 57.84 -14.98
CA ILE A 314 -14.22 58.52 -15.83
C ILE A 314 -14.55 59.90 -15.26
N ILE A 315 -14.78 60.02 -13.95
CA ILE A 315 -15.07 61.30 -13.28
C ILE A 315 -13.90 62.28 -13.41
N LYS A 316 -12.65 61.80 -13.41
CA LYS A 316 -11.47 62.67 -13.52
C LYS A 316 -11.23 63.23 -14.93
N PHE A 317 -11.87 62.66 -15.95
CA PHE A 317 -11.72 63.05 -17.36
C PHE A 317 -12.90 63.88 -17.91
N LEU A 318 -13.98 63.99 -17.13
CA LEU A 318 -15.10 64.92 -17.36
C LEU A 318 -14.83 66.26 -16.67
#